data_AF-A0A2V9KE76-F1
#
_entry.id   AF-A0A2V9KE76-F1
#
_cell.length_a   1.000
_cell.length_b   1.000
_cell.length_c   1.000
_cell.angle_alpha   90.00
_cell.angle_beta   90.00
_cell.angle_gamma   90.00
#
_symmetry.space_group_name_H-M   'P 1'
#
loop_
_entity.id
_entity.type
_entity.pdbx_description
1 polymer ?
#
loop_
_entity_poly.entity_id
_entity_poly.type
_entity_poly.pdbx_seq_one_letter_code
_entity_poly.pdbx_strand_id
1 'polypeptide(L)' 'NEGTVAEEDRSRLARIQVELDQCWDLLRQRRARREFGQDPKKAKVRPADVVEEYEG' A
#
# COMPACT_ATOMS: atom_id res chain seq x y z
N ASN A 1 -4.59 12.07 -30.26
CA ASN A 1 -3.61 11.20 -29.59
C ASN A 1 -3.27 11.66 -28.15
N GLU A 2 -3.65 12.87 -27.73
CA GLU A 2 -3.36 13.36 -26.36
C GLU A 2 -4.25 12.76 -25.27
N GLY A 3 -5.47 12.33 -25.62
CA GLY A 3 -6.42 11.74 -24.66
C GLY A 3 -5.98 10.39 -24.08
N THR A 4 -5.25 9.57 -24.85
CA THR A 4 -4.80 8.23 -24.44
C THR A 4 -3.58 8.30 -23.52
N VAL A 5 -2.62 9.19 -23.80
CA VAL A 5 -1.44 9.42 -22.95
C VAL A 5 -1.85 9.90 -21.55
N ALA A 6 -2.82 10.81 -21.48
CA ALA A 6 -3.34 11.29 -20.21
C ALA A 6 -4.05 10.19 -19.39
N GLU A 7 -4.64 9.19 -20.05
CA GLU A 7 -5.27 8.05 -19.37
C GLU A 7 -4.24 7.05 -18.83
N GLU A 8 -3.21 6.75 -19.63
CA GLU A 8 -2.08 5.91 -19.20
C GLU A 8 -1.35 6.51 -17.99
N ASP A 9 -1.12 7.82 -17.98
CA ASP A 9 -0.50 8.52 -16.85
C ASP A 9 -1.36 8.44 -15.58
N ARG A 10 -2.69 8.58 -15.71
CA ARG A 10 -3.62 8.42 -14.58
C ARG A 10 -3.61 6.99 -14.03
N SER A 11 -3.63 5.98 -14.90
CA SER A 11 -3.55 4.58 -14.49
C SER A 11 -2.23 4.26 -13.79
N ARG A 12 -1.12 4.82 -14.31
CA ARG A 12 0.20 4.66 -13.68
C ARG A 12 0.25 5.33 -12.31
N LEU A 13 -0.31 6.53 -12.17
CA LEU A 13 -0.37 7.23 -10.88
C LEU A 13 -1.19 6.44 -9.85
N ALA A 14 -2.37 5.94 -10.23
CA ALA A 14 -3.21 5.13 -9.36
C ALA A 14 -2.48 3.87 -8.87
N ARG A 15 -1.73 3.20 -9.76
CA ARG A 15 -0.91 2.05 -9.38
C ARG A 15 0.18 2.41 -8.37
N ILE A 16 0.88 3.51 -8.58
CA ILE A 16 1.95 3.97 -7.67
C ILE A 16 1.37 4.30 -6.29
N GLN A 17 0.20 4.94 -6.23
CA GLN A 17 -0.49 5.22 -4.96
C GLN A 17 -0.78 3.93 -4.20
N VAL A 18 -1.37 2.93 -4.87
CA VAL A 18 -1.61 1.60 -4.28
C VAL A 18 -0.31 0.95 -3.76
N GLU A 19 0.78 1.00 -4.53
CA GLU A 19 2.06 0.43 -4.11
C GLU A 19 2.66 1.16 -2.89
N LEU A 20 2.49 2.48 -2.80
CA LEU A 20 2.91 3.28 -1.64
C LEU A 20 2.11 2.92 -0.38
N ASP A 21 0.79 2.82 -0.49
CA ASP A 21 -0.10 2.47 0.60
C ASP A 21 0.21 1.07 1.16
N GLN A 22 0.46 0.12 0.26
CA GLN A 22 0.91 -1.23 0.62
C GLN A 22 2.26 -1.24 1.35
N CYS A 23 3.22 -0.42 0.91
CA CYS A 23 4.52 -0.30 1.57
C CYS A 23 4.38 0.32 2.96
N TRP A 24 3.51 1.33 3.10
CA TRP A 24 3.23 1.97 4.37
C TRP A 24 2.55 1.01 5.36
N ASP A 25 1.52 0.27 4.96
CA ASP A 25 0.88 -0.75 5.82
C ASP A 25 1.88 -1.84 6.24
N LEU A 26 2.74 -2.31 5.33
CA LEU A 26 3.77 -3.30 5.65
C LEU A 26 4.74 -2.80 6.73
N LEU A 27 5.16 -1.53 6.64
CA LEU A 27 6.01 -0.91 7.67
C LEU A 27 5.28 -0.81 9.00
N ARG A 28 4.00 -0.41 9.00
CA ARG A 28 3.17 -0.32 10.20
C ARG A 28 2.98 -1.70 10.85
N GLN A 29 2.65 -2.73 10.08
CA GLN A 29 2.57 -4.11 10.56
C GLN A 29 3.89 -4.56 11.21
N ARG A 30 5.04 -4.27 10.59
CA ARG A 30 6.36 -4.61 11.16
C ARG A 30 6.61 -3.92 12.49
N ARG A 31 6.22 -2.64 12.62
CA ARG A 31 6.36 -1.88 13.87
C ARG A 31 5.49 -2.48 14.97
N ALA A 32 4.22 -2.75 14.69
CA ALA A 32 3.32 -3.40 15.64
C ALA A 32 3.86 -4.76 16.10
N ARG A 33 4.39 -5.58 15.18
CA ARG A 33 5.01 -6.86 15.56
C ARG A 33 6.20 -6.71 16.51
N ARG A 34 7.08 -5.73 16.26
CA ARG A 34 8.20 -5.45 17.17
C ARG A 34 7.70 -5.05 18.56
N GLU A 35 6.69 -4.20 18.63
CA GLU A 35 6.11 -3.70 19.88
C GLU A 35 5.56 -4.84 20.76
N PHE A 36 4.93 -5.85 20.14
CA PHE A 36 4.39 -7.01 20.85
C PHE A 36 5.37 -8.20 20.95
N GLY A 37 6.67 -8.00 20.69
CA GLY A 37 7.69 -9.06 20.76
C GLY A 37 7.52 -10.18 19.72
N GLN A 38 6.74 -9.94 18.67
CA GLN A 38 6.51 -10.90 17.59
C GLN A 38 7.56 -10.74 16.48
N ASP A 39 7.76 -11.79 15.68
CA ASP A 39 8.65 -11.75 14.51
C ASP A 39 8.13 -10.78 13.43
N PRO A 40 8.82 -9.65 13.16
CA PRO A 40 8.40 -8.66 12.17
C PRO A 40 8.43 -9.21 10.74
N LYS A 41 9.23 -10.25 10.47
CA LYS A 41 9.31 -10.88 9.14
C LYS A 41 8.03 -11.61 8.75
N LYS A 42 7.14 -11.87 9.70
CA LYS A 42 5.81 -12.45 9.44
C LYS A 42 4.79 -11.44 8.90
N ALA A 43 5.12 -10.15 8.81
CA ALA A 43 4.28 -9.16 8.15
C ALA A 43 4.18 -9.43 6.64
N LYS A 44 3.00 -9.25 6.05
CA LYS A 44 2.74 -9.50 4.62
C LYS A 44 2.02 -8.32 4.01
N VAL A 45 2.33 -8.03 2.74
CA VAL A 45 1.58 -7.04 1.97
C VAL A 45 0.12 -7.49 1.90
N ARG A 46 -0.79 -6.58 2.25
CA ARG A 46 -2.23 -6.77 2.10
C ARG A 46 -2.67 -6.29 0.71
N PRO A 47 -3.72 -6.90 0.14
CA PRO A 47 -4.24 -6.44 -1.13
C PRO A 47 -4.81 -5.02 -0.97
N ALA A 48 -4.82 -4.26 -2.07
CA ALA A 48 -5.03 -2.81 -2.09
C ALA A 48 -6.40 -2.38 -1.52
N ASP A 49 -7.40 -3.22 -1.74
CA ASP A 49 -8.78 -3.13 -1.27
C ASP A 49 -8.94 -3.14 0.26
N VAL A 50 -7.91 -3.56 1.01
CA VAL A 50 -7.96 -3.64 2.49
C VAL A 50 -7.33 -2.42 3.18
N VAL A 51 -6.63 -1.54 2.45
CA VAL A 51 -5.92 -0.41 3.06
C VAL A 51 -6.85 0.79 3.37
N GLU A 52 -8.01 0.88 2.70
CA GLU A 52 -8.99 1.97 2.89
C GLU A 52 -9.67 1.99 4.27
N GLU A 53 -9.62 0.92 5.06
CA GLU A 53 -10.33 0.87 6.36
C GLU A 53 -9.59 1.55 7.54
N TYR A 54 -8.42 2.17 7.32
CA TYR A 54 -7.63 2.76 8.42
C TYR A 54 -7.82 4.26 8.67
N GLU A 55 -8.66 4.95 7.88
CA GLU A 55 -8.98 6.37 8.06
C GLU A 55 -10.32 6.64 8.79
N GLY A 56 -10.93 5.61 9.39
CA GLY A 56 -12.13 5.73 10.25
C GLY A 56 -11.85 6.07 11.70
#